data_AF-A0A961FKE3-F1
#
_entry.id   AF-A0A961FKE3-F1
#
_cell.length_a   1.000
_cell.length_b   1.000
_cell.length_c   1.000
_cell.angle_alpha   90.00
_cell.angle_beta   90.00
_cell.angle_gamma   90.00
#
_symmetry.space_group_name_H-M   'P 1'
#
loop_
_entity.id
_entity.type
_entity.pdbx_description
1 polymer ?
#
loop_
_entity_poly.entity_id
_entity_poly.type
_entity_poly.pdbx_seq_one_letter_code
_entity_poly.pdbx_strand_id
1 'polypeptide(L)'
;EGNAKAGAVPYDQTLPLMIRDWRRRWGHELSFYFVQLANFRTPSTEPGNSDPWPLLQDRMRLILDTTPKTGMAIINDIGEASDIHPKNKLDVGERLARWALAADYGQDVVMSGPLFKSSTPADAALRVTFDHVGTGLKVRDGTSLQRFEIAGPDRQWHWAEAKIDGKDSVLVSSPEVKKPVAVRYAWASNPEGANLVNSDGLPASIFRTDDWDDVQQFEVAAQQATAAAAERLKLGATIRALNAKRQKLDRKSPEHQKLTTELQNLMKQFKATAPAGK
;
A
#
# COMPACT_ATOMS: atom_id res chain seq x y z
N GLU A 1 -12.66 10.53 6.76
CA GLU A 1 -11.70 9.40 6.80
C GLU A 1 -10.91 9.39 5.49
N GLY A 2 -9.62 9.05 5.52
CA GLY A 2 -8.77 9.10 4.32
C GLY A 2 -9.25 8.18 3.20
N ASN A 3 -9.93 7.07 3.54
CA ASN A 3 -10.47 6.06 2.65
C ASN A 3 -11.87 6.38 2.07
N ALA A 4 -12.54 7.44 2.53
CA ALA A 4 -13.99 7.60 2.29
C ALA A 4 -14.36 8.41 1.03
N LYS A 5 -13.44 9.12 0.37
CA LYS A 5 -13.76 9.96 -0.80
C LYS A 5 -12.63 10.03 -1.82
N ALA A 6 -13.01 10.22 -3.08
CA ALA A 6 -12.09 10.42 -4.19
C ALA A 6 -11.28 11.74 -4.13
N GLY A 7 -11.66 12.67 -3.27
CA GLY A 7 -10.91 13.91 -3.01
C GLY A 7 -9.80 13.81 -1.97
N ALA A 8 -9.30 12.60 -1.65
CA ALA A 8 -8.28 12.37 -0.61
C ALA A 8 -6.88 12.92 -0.96
N VAL A 9 -6.71 13.54 -2.13
CA VAL A 9 -5.42 13.97 -2.68
C VAL A 9 -4.68 15.01 -1.81
N PRO A 10 -5.31 15.96 -1.08
CA PRO A 10 -4.59 16.84 -0.17
C PRO A 10 -4.72 16.37 1.29
N TYR A 11 -4.60 15.06 1.58
CA TYR A 11 -4.64 14.57 2.98
C TYR A 11 -3.51 15.18 3.82
N ASP A 12 -2.35 15.38 3.18
CA ASP A 12 -1.19 16.15 3.64
C ASP A 12 -1.47 17.65 3.87
N GLN A 13 -2.66 18.15 3.53
CA GLN A 13 -3.09 19.52 3.84
C GLN A 13 -4.27 19.53 4.82
N THR A 14 -5.25 18.65 4.61
CA THR A 14 -6.50 18.63 5.38
C THR A 14 -6.30 18.14 6.82
N LEU A 15 -5.50 17.09 7.05
CA LEU A 15 -5.21 16.63 8.41
C LEU A 15 -4.36 17.66 9.19
N PRO A 16 -3.29 18.27 8.62
CA PRO A 16 -2.58 19.38 9.28
C PRO A 16 -3.47 20.59 9.60
N LEU A 17 -4.44 20.93 8.74
CA LEU A 17 -5.42 21.99 9.02
C LEU A 17 -6.28 21.65 10.23
N MET A 18 -6.79 20.41 10.32
CA MET A 18 -7.54 19.93 11.48
C MET A 18 -6.71 19.98 12.77
N ILE A 19 -5.48 19.46 12.72
CA ILE A 19 -4.57 19.46 13.87
C ILE A 19 -4.31 20.89 14.38
N ARG A 20 -4.01 21.82 13.47
CA ARG A 20 -3.79 23.24 13.84
C ARG A 20 -5.04 23.88 14.44
N ASP A 21 -6.22 23.63 13.88
CA ASP A 21 -7.47 24.15 14.42
C ASP A 21 -7.74 23.62 15.82
N TRP A 22 -7.50 22.33 16.06
CA TRP A 22 -7.67 21.72 17.38
C TRP A 22 -6.66 22.29 18.37
N ARG A 23 -5.35 22.33 18.06
CA ARG A 23 -4.36 22.94 18.94
C ARG A 23 -4.73 24.37 19.35
N ARG A 24 -5.25 25.16 18.40
CA ARG A 24 -5.74 26.52 18.66
C ARG A 24 -6.93 26.56 19.61
N ARG A 25 -7.96 25.73 19.37
CA ARG A 25 -9.19 25.72 20.18
C ARG A 25 -8.94 25.22 21.60
N TRP A 26 -8.06 24.25 21.77
CA TRP A 26 -7.67 23.74 23.08
C TRP A 26 -6.65 24.62 23.79
N GLY A 27 -5.98 25.54 23.07
CA GLY A 27 -4.89 26.35 23.63
C GLY A 27 -3.69 25.50 24.05
N HIS A 28 -3.50 24.33 23.45
CA HIS A 28 -2.46 23.37 23.82
C HIS A 28 -1.84 22.71 22.59
N GLU A 29 -0.52 22.50 22.64
CA GLU A 29 0.23 21.83 21.59
C GLU A 29 0.18 20.31 21.77
N LEU A 30 -1.02 19.76 21.51
CA LEU A 30 -1.34 18.33 21.64
C LEU A 30 -0.56 17.49 20.62
N SER A 31 -0.10 16.32 21.06
CA SER A 31 0.44 15.28 20.18
C SER A 31 -0.68 14.59 19.40
N PHE A 32 -0.46 14.35 18.11
CA PHE A 32 -1.43 13.69 17.22
C PHE A 32 -0.81 12.47 16.55
N TYR A 33 -1.29 11.28 16.93
CA TYR A 33 -0.85 10.02 16.33
C TYR A 33 -1.95 9.45 15.44
N PHE A 34 -1.61 9.15 14.20
CA PHE A 34 -2.55 8.65 13.19
C PHE A 34 -2.05 7.34 12.58
N VAL A 35 -2.95 6.64 11.91
CA VAL A 35 -2.66 5.33 11.31
C VAL A 35 -2.59 5.50 9.80
N GLN A 36 -1.49 5.09 9.18
CA GLN A 36 -1.38 5.01 7.72
C GLN A 36 -2.48 4.08 7.19
N LEU A 37 -2.97 4.27 5.97
CA LEU A 37 -3.91 3.30 5.43
C LEU A 37 -3.26 1.93 5.25
N ALA A 38 -4.01 0.87 5.58
CA ALA A 38 -3.58 -0.51 5.37
C ALA A 38 -3.38 -0.83 3.89
N ASN A 39 -2.69 -1.91 3.56
CA ASN A 39 -2.78 -2.48 2.22
C ASN A 39 -4.21 -2.98 1.94
N PHE A 40 -4.64 -2.83 0.69
CA PHE A 40 -5.98 -3.13 0.23
C PHE A 40 -5.94 -3.58 -1.24
N ARG A 41 -6.88 -4.42 -1.67
CA ARG A 41 -6.97 -4.99 -3.03
C ARG A 41 -5.97 -6.11 -3.33
N THR A 42 -6.07 -6.63 -4.54
CA THR A 42 -5.14 -7.64 -5.08
C THR A 42 -3.70 -7.14 -5.05
N PRO A 43 -2.74 -8.00 -4.66
CA PRO A 43 -1.31 -7.72 -4.75
C PRO A 43 -0.87 -7.23 -6.14
N SER A 44 -0.02 -6.20 -6.19
CA SER A 44 0.60 -5.80 -7.45
C SER A 44 1.62 -6.84 -7.90
N THR A 45 1.63 -7.17 -9.20
CA THR A 45 2.63 -8.05 -9.82
C THR A 45 3.65 -7.29 -10.67
N GLU A 46 3.31 -6.06 -11.07
CA GLU A 46 4.15 -5.20 -11.92
C GLU A 46 4.57 -3.92 -11.18
N PRO A 47 5.69 -3.28 -11.58
CA PRO A 47 6.10 -1.97 -11.11
C PRO A 47 5.28 -0.86 -11.79
N GLY A 48 5.38 0.38 -11.29
CA GLY A 48 4.75 1.54 -11.89
C GLY A 48 3.23 1.56 -11.70
N ASN A 49 2.77 1.10 -10.54
CA ASN A 49 1.35 1.05 -10.24
C ASN A 49 0.74 2.47 -10.20
N SER A 50 -0.28 2.70 -11.02
CA SER A 50 -0.99 3.97 -11.11
C SER A 50 -2.16 4.09 -10.13
N ASP A 51 -2.35 3.14 -9.21
CA ASP A 51 -3.41 3.18 -8.20
C ASP A 51 -3.18 4.40 -7.27
N PRO A 52 -4.23 5.15 -6.93
CA PRO A 52 -4.09 6.31 -6.05
C PRO A 52 -3.92 5.97 -4.56
N TRP A 53 -4.13 4.70 -4.17
CA TRP A 53 -3.91 4.24 -2.79
C TRP A 53 -2.48 4.47 -2.25
N PRO A 54 -1.41 4.05 -2.95
CA PRO A 54 -0.04 4.33 -2.53
C PRO A 54 0.25 5.83 -2.42
N LEU A 55 -0.29 6.65 -3.34
CA LEU A 55 -0.15 8.10 -3.27
C LEU A 55 -0.74 8.66 -1.97
N LEU A 56 -1.92 8.21 -1.56
CA LEU A 56 -2.51 8.66 -0.31
C LEU A 56 -1.71 8.19 0.91
N GLN A 57 -1.20 6.95 0.92
CA GLN A 57 -0.33 6.49 2.00
C GLN A 57 0.96 7.32 2.11
N ASP A 58 1.56 7.71 0.98
CA ASP A 58 2.74 8.59 0.95
C ASP A 58 2.39 10.02 1.40
N ARG A 59 1.24 10.56 0.98
CA ARG A 59 0.74 11.86 1.48
C ARG A 59 0.52 11.83 3.00
N MET A 60 0.03 10.72 3.56
CA MET A 60 -0.06 10.55 5.01
C MET A 60 1.31 10.59 5.68
N ARG A 61 2.35 9.98 5.06
CA ARG A 61 3.73 10.03 5.56
C ARG A 61 4.28 11.46 5.59
N LEU A 62 4.05 12.25 4.53
CA LEU A 62 4.53 13.64 4.41
C LEU A 62 3.99 14.60 5.48
N ILE A 63 2.93 14.21 6.20
CA ILE A 63 2.42 14.98 7.34
C ILE A 63 3.46 15.06 8.47
N LEU A 64 4.27 14.02 8.64
CA LEU A 64 5.32 13.97 9.65
C LEU A 64 6.37 15.06 9.44
N ASP A 65 6.65 15.41 8.18
CA ASP A 65 7.64 16.41 7.80
C ASP A 65 7.13 17.84 7.98
N THR A 66 5.81 18.03 7.90
CA THR A 66 5.17 19.35 7.84
C THR A 66 4.41 19.72 9.12
N THR A 67 4.15 18.75 9.99
CA THR A 67 3.32 18.93 11.20
C THR A 67 4.03 18.38 12.43
N PRO A 68 4.68 19.24 13.24
CA PRO A 68 5.35 18.83 14.47
C PRO A 68 4.41 18.15 15.47
N LYS A 69 4.99 17.35 16.39
CA LYS A 69 4.26 16.52 17.37
C LYS A 69 3.20 15.65 16.72
N THR A 70 3.59 15.00 15.63
CA THR A 70 2.79 13.96 15.00
C THR A 70 3.58 12.67 14.91
N GLY A 71 2.85 11.58 14.70
CA GLY A 71 3.41 10.24 14.55
C GLY A 71 2.45 9.38 13.76
N MET A 72 3.00 8.39 13.06
CA MET A 72 2.23 7.54 12.15
C MET A 72 2.50 6.07 12.43
N ALA A 73 1.45 5.30 12.71
CA ALA A 73 1.54 3.85 12.67
C ALA A 73 1.52 3.39 11.20
N ILE A 74 2.65 2.87 10.72
CA ILE A 74 2.79 2.21 9.42
C ILE A 74 2.05 0.88 9.52
N ILE A 75 1.15 0.55 8.59
CA ILE A 75 0.34 -0.69 8.64
C ILE A 75 0.06 -1.32 7.26
N ASN A 76 0.90 -1.01 6.27
CA ASN A 76 0.83 -1.58 4.93
C ASN A 76 1.17 -3.09 4.87
N ASP A 77 1.60 -3.69 5.98
CA ASP A 77 1.95 -5.11 6.12
C ASP A 77 0.88 -5.96 6.85
N ILE A 78 -0.15 -5.34 7.43
CA ILE A 78 -1.15 -6.05 8.27
C ILE A 78 -2.60 -5.92 7.78
N GLY A 79 -2.83 -5.31 6.61
CA GLY A 79 -4.11 -5.26 5.90
C GLY A 79 -4.46 -6.54 5.17
N GLU A 80 -5.72 -6.64 4.73
CA GLU A 80 -6.26 -7.81 4.03
C GLU A 80 -6.64 -7.40 2.59
N ALA A 81 -6.27 -8.21 1.60
CA ALA A 81 -6.54 -7.90 0.18
C ALA A 81 -8.03 -7.62 -0.11
N SER A 82 -8.93 -8.31 0.60
CA SER A 82 -10.38 -8.15 0.45
C SER A 82 -11.05 -7.29 1.52
N ASP A 83 -10.31 -6.81 2.53
CA ASP A 83 -10.87 -6.02 3.63
C ASP A 83 -9.89 -4.91 4.06
N ILE A 84 -10.34 -3.67 3.90
CA ILE A 84 -9.62 -2.48 4.33
C ILE A 84 -9.54 -2.36 5.86
N HIS A 85 -10.30 -3.17 6.62
CA HIS A 85 -10.32 -3.18 8.07
C HIS A 85 -9.44 -4.33 8.61
N PRO A 86 -8.14 -4.12 8.86
CA PRO A 86 -7.27 -5.19 9.35
C PRO A 86 -7.76 -5.72 10.70
N LYS A 87 -7.83 -7.05 10.86
CA LYS A 87 -8.22 -7.68 12.14
C LYS A 87 -7.16 -7.53 13.22
N ASN A 88 -5.88 -7.47 12.84
CA ASN A 88 -4.79 -7.22 13.78
C ASN A 88 -4.78 -5.75 14.21
N LYS A 89 -5.66 -5.40 15.17
CA LYS A 89 -5.68 -4.06 15.79
C LYS A 89 -4.65 -3.90 16.90
N LEU A 90 -4.11 -5.00 17.42
CA LEU A 90 -3.12 -4.97 18.49
C LEU A 90 -1.84 -4.31 17.98
N ASP A 91 -1.27 -4.79 16.87
CA ASP A 91 -0.07 -4.20 16.28
C ASP A 91 -0.27 -2.72 15.91
N VAL A 92 -1.46 -2.35 15.43
CA VAL A 92 -1.79 -0.93 15.14
C VAL A 92 -1.65 -0.10 16.43
N GLY A 93 -2.25 -0.56 17.53
CA GLY A 93 -2.21 0.10 18.82
C GLY A 93 -0.79 0.16 19.40
N GLU A 94 -0.03 -0.92 19.32
CA GLU A 94 1.37 -0.96 19.77
C GLU A 94 2.26 0.00 18.99
N ARG A 95 2.09 0.07 17.66
CA ARG A 95 2.82 1.01 16.80
C ARG A 95 2.49 2.47 17.13
N LEU A 96 1.23 2.79 17.46
CA LEU A 96 0.86 4.13 17.96
C LEU A 96 1.44 4.39 19.36
N ALA A 97 1.41 3.40 20.26
CA ALA A 97 1.93 3.54 21.61
C ALA A 97 3.43 3.85 21.62
N ARG A 98 4.21 3.26 20.70
CA ARG A 98 5.64 3.56 20.54
C ARG A 98 5.93 5.04 20.28
N TRP A 99 5.11 5.70 19.47
CA TRP A 99 5.22 7.16 19.26
C TRP A 99 5.01 7.93 20.55
N ALA A 100 3.93 7.63 21.28
CA ALA A 100 3.66 8.28 22.56
C ALA A 100 4.77 8.03 23.58
N LEU A 101 5.18 6.78 23.75
CA LEU A 101 6.20 6.38 24.72
C LEU A 101 7.52 7.15 24.50
N ALA A 102 7.97 7.23 23.25
CA ALA A 102 9.21 7.92 22.92
C ALA A 102 9.08 9.45 22.96
N ALA A 103 8.05 10.02 22.30
CA ALA A 103 7.94 11.46 22.10
C ALA A 103 7.33 12.22 23.29
N ASP A 104 6.43 11.59 24.06
CA ASP A 104 5.71 12.24 25.15
C ASP A 104 6.16 11.75 26.54
N TYR A 105 6.56 10.48 26.66
CA TYR A 105 6.92 9.87 27.95
C TYR A 105 8.43 9.65 28.15
N GLY A 106 9.26 10.07 27.19
CA GLY A 106 10.72 10.03 27.29
C GLY A 106 11.30 8.62 27.41
N GLN A 107 10.59 7.60 26.93
CA GLN A 107 11.08 6.22 26.94
C GLN A 107 12.05 5.99 25.78
N ASP A 108 13.15 5.29 26.05
CA ASP A 108 14.12 4.91 25.03
C ASP A 108 13.61 3.69 24.24
N VAL A 109 12.72 3.94 23.28
CA VAL A 109 12.15 2.94 22.37
C VAL A 109 12.19 3.43 20.93
N VAL A 110 12.39 2.50 19.98
CA VAL A 110 12.27 2.83 18.56
C VAL A 110 10.81 3.13 18.24
N MET A 111 10.54 4.40 17.93
CA MET A 111 9.18 4.95 17.81
C MET A 111 8.43 4.55 16.53
N SER A 112 9.16 4.26 15.45
CA SER A 112 8.61 3.96 14.12
C SER A 112 9.48 2.95 13.37
N GLY A 113 8.93 2.31 12.34
CA GLY A 113 9.73 1.66 11.30
C GLY A 113 10.41 2.68 10.38
N PRO A 114 11.25 2.22 9.44
CA PRO A 114 12.03 3.08 8.56
C PRO A 114 11.16 4.10 7.81
N LEU A 115 11.53 5.38 7.88
CA LEU A 115 10.93 6.45 7.10
C LEU A 115 11.95 6.97 6.10
N PHE A 116 11.53 7.14 4.84
CA PHE A 116 12.37 7.73 3.80
C PHE A 116 12.89 9.11 4.23
N LYS A 117 14.20 9.32 4.06
CA LYS A 117 14.87 10.58 4.39
C LYS A 117 15.40 11.28 3.16
N SER A 118 16.17 10.58 2.34
CA SER A 118 16.74 11.15 1.11
C SER A 118 17.10 10.08 0.10
N SER A 119 17.27 10.50 -1.15
CA SER A 119 17.87 9.69 -2.20
C SER A 119 19.00 10.46 -2.87
N THR A 120 20.10 9.79 -3.16
CA THR A 120 21.27 10.38 -3.79
C THR A 120 21.81 9.47 -4.89
N PRO A 121 22.28 10.01 -6.03
CA PRO A 121 22.94 9.23 -7.07
C PRO A 121 24.16 8.47 -6.53
N ALA A 122 24.30 7.21 -6.94
CA ALA A 122 25.47 6.37 -6.65
C ALA A 122 25.77 5.50 -7.88
N ASP A 123 26.59 6.02 -8.80
CA ASP A 123 26.88 5.39 -10.09
C ASP A 123 25.60 5.04 -10.89
N ALA A 124 25.38 3.76 -11.19
CA ALA A 124 24.18 3.22 -11.85
C ALA A 124 23.06 2.83 -10.87
N ALA A 125 23.10 3.38 -9.66
CA ALA A 125 22.15 3.12 -8.58
C ALA A 125 21.68 4.43 -7.93
N LEU A 126 20.63 4.33 -7.12
CA LEU A 126 20.24 5.36 -6.16
C LEU A 126 20.44 4.81 -4.74
N ARG A 127 21.14 5.59 -3.92
CA ARG A 127 21.27 5.34 -2.47
C ARG A 127 20.12 6.03 -1.77
N VAL A 128 19.26 5.24 -1.15
CA VAL A 128 18.14 5.70 -0.33
C VAL A 128 18.50 5.60 1.14
N THR A 129 18.30 6.66 1.91
CA THR A 129 18.55 6.68 3.37
C THR A 129 17.24 6.76 4.15
N PHE A 130 17.26 6.25 5.38
CA PHE A 130 16.09 6.14 6.22
C PHE A 130 16.36 6.63 7.65
N ASP A 131 15.36 7.28 8.25
CA ASP A 131 15.31 7.51 9.70
C ASP A 131 14.62 6.31 10.42
N HIS A 132 14.67 6.29 11.75
CA HIS A 132 14.03 5.27 12.60
C HIS A 132 14.47 3.82 12.36
N VAL A 133 15.76 3.62 12.05
CA VAL A 133 16.33 2.29 11.78
C VAL A 133 16.75 1.53 13.04
N GLY A 134 16.68 2.13 14.23
CA GLY A 134 17.20 1.55 15.46
C GLY A 134 18.70 1.25 15.36
N THR A 135 19.07 -0.03 15.48
CA THR A 135 20.46 -0.47 15.28
C THR A 135 20.79 -0.76 13.81
N GLY A 136 19.81 -0.80 12.90
CA GLY A 136 20.01 -0.92 11.47
C GLY A 136 18.82 -1.52 10.72
N LEU A 137 18.88 -1.47 9.39
CA LEU A 137 17.89 -2.08 8.50
C LEU A 137 18.00 -3.62 8.46
N LYS A 138 16.88 -4.29 8.20
CA LYS A 138 16.78 -5.74 8.04
C LYS A 138 15.82 -6.12 6.92
N VAL A 139 16.00 -7.35 6.42
CA VAL A 139 15.07 -8.02 5.50
C VAL A 139 14.19 -8.95 6.33
N ARG A 140 12.88 -8.78 6.25
CA ARG A 140 11.89 -9.71 6.82
C ARG A 140 11.60 -10.83 5.81
N ASP A 141 11.39 -12.05 6.28
CA ASP A 141 10.92 -13.18 5.47
C ASP A 141 11.69 -13.44 4.16
N GLY A 142 13.02 -13.33 4.17
CA GLY A 142 13.82 -13.58 2.97
C GLY A 142 15.28 -13.13 3.08
N THR A 143 15.99 -13.23 1.97
CA THR A 143 17.42 -12.86 1.87
C THR A 143 17.66 -11.60 1.03
N SER A 144 16.66 -11.15 0.27
CA SER A 144 16.74 -9.97 -0.59
C SER A 144 15.56 -9.03 -0.33
N LEU A 145 15.81 -7.72 -0.45
CA LEU A 145 14.77 -6.72 -0.40
C LEU A 145 13.86 -6.85 -1.63
N GLN A 146 12.56 -6.68 -1.40
CA GLN A 146 11.53 -6.73 -2.43
C GLN A 146 10.76 -5.41 -2.48
N ARG A 147 9.98 -5.25 -3.56
CA ARG A 147 9.06 -4.11 -3.74
C ARG A 147 9.73 -2.74 -3.83
N PHE A 148 11.00 -2.71 -4.24
CA PHE A 148 11.62 -1.51 -4.79
C PHE A 148 11.40 -1.46 -6.29
N GLU A 149 11.02 -0.29 -6.79
CA GLU A 149 10.96 0.02 -8.21
C GLU A 149 11.82 1.25 -8.50
N ILE A 150 12.40 1.29 -9.70
CA ILE A 150 13.36 2.31 -10.12
C ILE A 150 13.04 2.75 -11.54
N ALA A 151 13.22 4.04 -11.82
CA ALA A 151 12.97 4.62 -13.13
C ALA A 151 14.11 5.52 -13.59
N GLY A 152 14.30 5.57 -14.91
CA GLY A 152 15.18 6.52 -15.58
C GLY A 152 14.45 7.80 -16.01
N PRO A 153 15.11 8.70 -16.79
CA PRO A 153 14.50 9.93 -17.27
C PRO A 153 13.30 9.71 -18.20
N ASP A 154 13.16 8.50 -18.77
CA ASP A 154 12.03 8.05 -19.58
C ASP A 154 10.77 7.74 -18.77
N ARG A 155 10.87 7.77 -17.42
CA ARG A 155 9.79 7.54 -16.47
C ARG A 155 9.16 6.15 -16.57
N GLN A 156 9.89 5.18 -17.11
CA GLN A 156 9.46 3.78 -17.13
C GLN A 156 9.94 3.11 -15.83
N TRP A 157 8.99 2.52 -15.11
CA TRP A 157 9.26 1.83 -13.85
C TRP A 157 9.67 0.39 -14.10
N HIS A 158 10.77 -0.02 -13.47
CA HIS A 158 11.25 -1.40 -13.48
C HIS A 158 11.37 -1.91 -12.04
N TRP A 159 11.18 -3.21 -11.83
CA TRP A 159 11.59 -3.83 -10.57
C TRP A 159 13.09 -3.61 -10.35
N ALA A 160 13.46 -3.34 -9.10
CA ALA A 160 14.83 -3.02 -8.73
C ALA A 160 15.45 -4.11 -7.84
N GLU A 161 16.74 -4.36 -8.05
CA GLU A 161 17.58 -5.00 -7.08
C GLU A 161 17.93 -4.00 -5.98
N ALA A 162 17.60 -4.34 -4.73
CA ALA A 162 17.86 -3.51 -3.57
C ALA A 162 18.74 -4.25 -2.55
N LYS A 163 19.76 -3.58 -2.03
CA LYS A 163 20.72 -4.12 -1.05
C LYS A 163 20.91 -3.12 0.08
N ILE A 164 20.84 -3.59 1.32
CA ILE A 164 21.19 -2.78 2.49
C ILE A 164 22.69 -2.45 2.38
N ASP A 165 23.01 -1.17 2.44
CA ASP A 165 24.37 -0.64 2.36
C ASP A 165 24.64 0.24 3.59
N GLY A 166 25.23 -0.33 4.62
CA GLY A 166 25.41 0.34 5.91
C GLY A 166 24.21 0.23 6.84
N LYS A 167 24.17 1.10 7.86
CA LYS A 167 23.18 1.02 8.95
C LYS A 167 21.78 1.42 8.48
N ASP A 168 21.70 2.50 7.71
CA ASP A 168 20.48 3.26 7.46
C ASP A 168 20.22 3.50 5.96
N SER A 169 20.93 2.80 5.08
CA SER A 169 20.81 3.02 3.64
C SER A 169 20.62 1.75 2.83
N VAL A 170 19.99 1.91 1.66
CA VAL A 170 19.76 0.86 0.66
C VAL A 170 20.24 1.38 -0.68
N LEU A 171 21.06 0.60 -1.38
CA LEU A 171 21.39 0.81 -2.79
C LEU A 171 20.34 0.12 -3.66
N VAL A 172 19.74 0.87 -4.58
CA VAL A 172 18.67 0.43 -5.47
C VAL A 172 19.12 0.61 -6.92
N SER A 173 19.06 -0.46 -7.70
CA SER A 173 19.53 -0.47 -9.11
C SER A 173 18.71 -1.43 -9.97
N SER A 174 18.77 -1.26 -11.29
CA SER A 174 18.23 -2.25 -12.24
C SER A 174 19.12 -2.30 -13.48
N PRO A 175 19.39 -3.51 -14.04
CA PRO A 175 20.13 -3.62 -15.29
C PRO A 175 19.42 -2.91 -16.47
N GLU A 176 18.10 -2.71 -16.37
CA GLU A 176 17.27 -2.03 -17.36
C GLU A 176 17.37 -0.50 -17.26
N VAL A 177 17.75 0.04 -16.09
CA VAL A 177 17.79 1.48 -15.83
C VAL A 177 19.24 1.97 -15.69
N LYS A 178 19.83 2.45 -16.79
CA LYS A 178 21.23 2.89 -16.81
C LYS A 178 21.52 4.20 -16.09
N LYS A 179 20.52 5.08 -15.97
CA LYS A 179 20.62 6.40 -15.35
C LYS A 179 19.43 6.61 -14.43
N PRO A 180 19.43 6.03 -13.22
CA PRO A 180 18.28 6.11 -12.34
C PRO A 180 18.06 7.53 -11.86
N VAL A 181 16.81 7.99 -11.87
CA VAL A 181 16.40 9.32 -11.40
C VAL A 181 15.32 9.25 -10.32
N ALA A 182 14.64 8.10 -10.17
CA ALA A 182 13.61 7.94 -9.17
C ALA A 182 13.54 6.50 -8.62
N VAL A 183 13.15 6.39 -7.36
CA VAL A 183 12.85 5.13 -6.65
C VAL A 183 11.50 5.25 -5.97
N ARG A 184 10.76 4.14 -5.93
CA ARG A 184 9.63 3.96 -5.02
C ARG A 184 9.79 2.64 -4.26
N TYR A 185 9.22 2.58 -3.07
CA TYR A 185 9.18 1.36 -2.26
C TYR A 185 7.75 1.08 -1.84
N ALA A 186 7.32 -0.18 -1.95
CA ALA A 186 5.97 -0.63 -1.60
C ALA A 186 4.85 0.15 -2.31
N TRP A 187 5.12 0.67 -3.51
CA TRP A 187 4.20 1.53 -4.27
C TRP A 187 3.07 0.77 -4.95
N ALA A 188 2.12 0.29 -4.14
CA ALA A 188 0.93 -0.40 -4.62
C ALA A 188 -0.20 -0.28 -3.58
N SER A 189 -1.44 -0.50 -4.03
CA SER A 189 -2.56 -0.67 -3.10
C SER A 189 -2.36 -1.87 -2.17
N ASN A 190 -1.78 -2.95 -2.71
CA ASN A 190 -1.28 -4.07 -1.92
C ASN A 190 0.15 -4.46 -2.33
N PRO A 191 1.17 -4.05 -1.54
CA PRO A 191 2.56 -4.37 -1.79
C PRO A 191 2.98 -5.68 -1.09
N GLU A 192 2.20 -6.75 -1.24
CA GLU A 192 2.51 -8.06 -0.63
C GLU A 192 3.96 -8.47 -0.91
N GLY A 193 4.72 -8.86 0.13
CA GLY A 193 6.15 -9.12 0.03
C GLY A 193 7.05 -7.91 0.32
N ALA A 194 6.49 -6.72 0.58
CA ALA A 194 7.25 -5.60 1.13
C ALA A 194 7.87 -6.00 2.48
N ASN A 195 9.20 -5.97 2.53
CA ASN A 195 9.97 -6.66 3.57
C ASN A 195 11.13 -5.86 4.17
N LEU A 196 11.28 -4.57 3.84
CA LEU A 196 12.20 -3.69 4.54
C LEU A 196 11.63 -3.40 5.94
N VAL A 197 12.39 -3.75 6.97
CA VAL A 197 12.07 -3.46 8.38
C VAL A 197 13.30 -2.88 9.07
N ASN A 198 13.12 -2.28 10.25
CA ASN A 198 14.26 -1.91 11.11
C ASN A 198 14.69 -3.05 12.04
N SER A 199 15.64 -2.76 12.94
CA SER A 199 16.17 -3.72 13.91
C SER A 199 15.11 -4.36 14.79
N ASP A 200 14.01 -3.64 15.05
CA ASP A 200 12.90 -4.01 15.92
C ASP A 200 11.78 -4.73 15.16
N GLY A 201 11.95 -4.95 13.85
CA GLY A 201 10.95 -5.60 13.01
C GLY A 201 9.79 -4.70 12.58
N LEU A 202 9.86 -3.39 12.83
CA LEU A 202 8.84 -2.44 12.38
C LEU A 202 8.99 -2.18 10.87
N PRO A 203 7.89 -2.20 10.09
CA PRO A 203 7.94 -2.07 8.63
C PRO A 203 8.31 -0.67 8.17
N ALA A 204 9.02 -0.59 7.05
CA ALA A 204 9.26 0.67 6.36
C ALA A 204 7.97 1.21 5.75
N SER A 205 7.78 2.52 5.82
CA SER A 205 6.66 3.16 5.15
C SER A 205 6.90 3.21 3.65
N ILE A 206 5.82 3.13 2.88
CA ILE A 206 5.81 3.44 1.46
C ILE A 206 6.39 4.84 1.21
N PHE A 207 7.14 4.99 0.12
CA PHE A 207 7.62 6.30 -0.33
C PHE A 207 7.84 6.33 -1.85
N ARG A 208 7.98 7.56 -2.35
CA ARG A 208 8.47 7.88 -3.69
C ARG A 208 9.49 9.01 -3.64
N THR A 209 10.40 9.06 -4.60
CA THR A 209 11.38 10.16 -4.74
C THR A 209 11.06 11.10 -5.90
N ASP A 210 10.11 10.72 -6.76
CA ASP A 210 9.64 11.55 -7.87
C ASP A 210 8.41 12.38 -7.48
N ASP A 211 8.05 13.35 -8.33
CA ASP A 211 6.87 14.22 -8.21
C ASP A 211 5.94 14.11 -9.45
N TRP A 212 6.08 13.06 -10.25
CA TRP A 212 5.33 12.82 -11.47
C TRP A 212 3.83 12.57 -11.24
N ASP A 213 3.02 13.04 -12.18
CA ASP A 213 1.55 12.88 -12.22
C ASP A 213 1.16 11.62 -13.02
N ASP A 214 1.68 10.46 -12.60
CA ASP A 214 1.48 9.14 -13.23
C ASP A 214 0.47 8.27 -12.45
N VAL A 215 -0.24 8.87 -11.50
CA VAL A 215 -1.25 8.22 -10.66
C VAL A 215 -2.65 8.55 -11.19
N GLN A 216 -3.50 7.54 -11.32
CA GLN A 216 -4.89 7.73 -11.74
C GLN A 216 -5.64 8.57 -10.71
N GLN A 217 -6.48 9.48 -11.20
CA GLN A 217 -7.37 10.23 -10.32
C GLN A 217 -8.33 9.26 -9.60
N PHE A 218 -8.49 9.44 -8.28
CA PHE A 218 -9.32 8.58 -7.44
C PHE A 218 -10.76 8.41 -7.95
N GLU A 219 -11.34 9.41 -8.61
CA GLU A 219 -12.70 9.33 -9.15
C GLU A 219 -12.80 8.24 -10.22
N VAL A 220 -11.81 8.20 -11.11
CA VAL A 220 -11.71 7.20 -12.19
C VAL A 220 -11.50 5.80 -11.58
N ALA A 221 -10.60 5.67 -10.61
CA ALA A 221 -10.32 4.40 -9.95
C ALA A 221 -11.54 3.86 -9.17
N ALA A 222 -12.29 4.72 -8.47
CA ALA A 222 -13.48 4.34 -7.72
C ALA A 222 -14.64 3.90 -8.62
N GLN A 223 -14.83 4.57 -9.76
CA GLN A 223 -15.84 4.20 -10.76
C GLN A 223 -15.54 2.83 -11.38
N GLN A 224 -14.28 2.57 -11.75
CA GLN A 224 -13.84 1.29 -12.31
C GLN A 224 -14.00 0.14 -11.31
N ALA A 225 -13.59 0.34 -10.05
CA ALA A 225 -13.76 -0.66 -9.00
C ALA A 225 -15.23 -0.99 -8.73
N THR A 226 -16.10 0.02 -8.76
CA THR A 226 -17.55 -0.13 -8.57
C THR A 226 -18.20 -0.88 -9.74
N ALA A 227 -17.81 -0.57 -10.97
CA ALA A 227 -18.28 -1.25 -12.18
C ALA A 227 -17.89 -2.74 -12.16
N ALA A 228 -16.64 -3.06 -11.83
CA ALA A 228 -16.16 -4.44 -11.71
C ALA A 228 -16.88 -5.22 -10.60
N ALA A 229 -17.10 -4.59 -9.44
CA ALA A 229 -17.84 -5.21 -8.33
C ALA A 229 -19.32 -5.49 -8.70
N ALA A 230 -19.97 -4.56 -9.40
CA ALA A 230 -21.35 -4.71 -9.85
C ALA A 230 -21.49 -5.84 -10.89
N GLU A 231 -20.57 -5.91 -11.86
CA GLU A 231 -20.54 -6.97 -12.87
C GLU A 231 -20.36 -8.35 -12.21
N ARG A 232 -19.41 -8.45 -11.27
CA ARG A 232 -19.15 -9.67 -10.50
C ARG A 232 -20.37 -10.14 -9.71
N LEU A 233 -21.08 -9.21 -9.05
CA LEU A 233 -22.31 -9.53 -8.31
C LEU A 233 -23.40 -10.09 -9.24
N LYS A 234 -23.58 -9.48 -10.41
CA LYS A 234 -24.53 -9.93 -11.44
C LYS A 234 -24.20 -11.33 -11.94
N LEU A 235 -22.94 -11.58 -12.31
CA LEU A 235 -22.47 -12.90 -12.74
C LEU A 235 -22.69 -13.97 -11.64
N GLY A 236 -22.36 -13.64 -10.38
CA GLY A 236 -22.57 -14.52 -9.25
C GLY A 236 -24.04 -14.89 -9.02
N ALA A 237 -24.96 -13.92 -9.18
CA ALA A 237 -26.40 -14.17 -9.10
C ALA A 237 -26.89 -15.09 -10.23
N THR A 238 -26.46 -14.83 -11.47
CA THR A 238 -26.81 -15.66 -12.64
C THR A 238 -26.30 -17.10 -12.48
N ILE A 239 -25.04 -17.28 -12.04
CA ILE A 239 -24.46 -18.61 -11.80
C ILE A 239 -25.26 -19.38 -10.76
N ARG A 240 -25.64 -18.74 -9.64
CA ARG A 240 -26.47 -19.40 -8.60
C ARG A 240 -27.82 -19.83 -9.15
N ALA A 241 -28.50 -18.97 -9.90
CA ALA A 241 -29.80 -19.26 -10.47
C ALA A 241 -29.75 -20.41 -11.49
N LEU A 242 -28.79 -20.39 -12.42
CA LEU A 242 -28.63 -21.44 -13.42
C LEU A 242 -28.19 -22.77 -12.81
N ASN A 243 -27.33 -22.74 -11.78
CA ASN A 243 -26.92 -23.96 -11.08
C ASN A 243 -28.10 -24.58 -10.31
N ALA A 244 -28.95 -23.78 -9.66
CA ALA A 244 -30.17 -24.25 -9.02
C ALA A 244 -31.17 -24.85 -10.02
N LYS A 245 -31.29 -24.27 -11.23
CA LYS A 245 -32.11 -24.85 -12.31
C LYS A 245 -31.52 -26.19 -12.78
N ARG A 246 -30.22 -26.25 -13.02
CA ARG A 246 -29.52 -27.46 -13.48
C ARG A 246 -29.67 -28.63 -12.50
N GLN A 247 -29.60 -28.37 -11.19
CA GLN A 247 -29.71 -29.40 -10.16
C GLN A 247 -31.08 -30.13 -10.14
N LYS A 248 -32.12 -29.53 -10.73
CA LYS A 248 -33.47 -30.13 -10.82
C LYS A 248 -33.68 -30.99 -12.06
N LEU A 249 -32.71 -31.05 -12.98
CA LEU A 249 -32.83 -31.77 -14.25
C LEU A 249 -32.15 -33.13 -14.16
N ASP A 250 -32.62 -34.09 -14.97
CA ASP A 250 -31.92 -35.34 -15.20
C ASP A 250 -30.53 -35.03 -15.80
N ARG A 251 -29.48 -35.61 -15.21
CA ARG A 251 -28.08 -35.45 -15.65
C ARG A 251 -27.83 -35.84 -17.10
N LYS A 252 -28.65 -36.74 -17.65
CA LYS A 252 -28.58 -37.21 -19.04
C LYS A 252 -29.41 -36.35 -20.00
N SER A 253 -30.22 -35.41 -19.49
CA SER A 253 -31.04 -34.56 -20.34
C SER A 253 -30.21 -33.58 -21.17
N PRO A 254 -30.63 -33.27 -22.41
CA PRO A 254 -29.98 -32.23 -23.22
C PRO A 254 -29.94 -30.86 -22.54
N GLU A 255 -30.98 -30.53 -21.74
CA GLU A 255 -31.04 -29.27 -21.00
C GLU A 255 -30.00 -29.19 -19.87
N HIS A 256 -29.74 -30.31 -19.16
CA HIS A 256 -28.68 -30.38 -18.15
C HIS A 256 -27.28 -30.18 -18.77
N GLN A 257 -27.04 -30.78 -19.94
CA GLN A 257 -25.78 -30.62 -20.67
C GLN A 257 -25.58 -29.17 -21.14
N LYS A 258 -26.63 -28.56 -21.72
CA LYS A 258 -26.61 -27.15 -22.14
C LYS A 258 -26.28 -26.20 -20.98
N LEU A 259 -26.96 -26.35 -19.84
CA LEU A 259 -26.70 -25.53 -18.65
C LEU A 259 -25.30 -25.77 -18.06
N THR A 260 -24.74 -26.96 -18.21
CA THR A 260 -23.37 -27.25 -17.76
C THR A 260 -22.35 -26.46 -18.56
N THR A 261 -22.47 -26.41 -19.88
CA THR A 261 -21.58 -25.61 -20.75
C THR A 261 -21.73 -24.11 -20.49
N GLU A 262 -22.95 -23.63 -20.31
CA GLU A 262 -23.23 -22.23 -19.99
C GLU A 262 -22.61 -21.81 -18.65
N LEU A 263 -22.78 -22.65 -17.61
CA LEU A 263 -22.16 -22.42 -16.31
C LEU A 263 -20.64 -22.41 -16.38
N GLN A 264 -20.00 -23.27 -17.19
CA GLN A 264 -18.55 -23.25 -17.37
C GLN A 264 -18.07 -21.92 -17.95
N ASN A 265 -18.76 -21.38 -18.96
CA ASN A 265 -18.42 -20.09 -19.56
C ASN A 265 -18.63 -18.93 -18.58
N LEU A 266 -19.76 -18.91 -17.87
CA LEU A 266 -20.03 -17.90 -16.84
C LEU A 266 -19.05 -17.97 -15.69
N MET A 267 -18.62 -19.16 -15.28
CA MET A 267 -17.57 -19.31 -14.26
C MET A 267 -16.21 -18.78 -14.75
N LYS A 268 -15.87 -18.94 -16.04
CA LYS A 268 -14.66 -18.32 -16.60
C LYS A 268 -14.74 -16.79 -16.55
N GLN A 269 -15.87 -16.21 -16.95
CA GLN A 269 -16.12 -14.76 -16.85
C GLN A 269 -16.11 -14.27 -15.39
N PHE A 270 -16.73 -15.01 -14.48
CA PHE A 270 -16.70 -14.71 -13.05
C PHE A 270 -15.29 -14.81 -12.45
N LYS A 271 -14.45 -15.71 -12.95
CA LYS A 271 -13.02 -15.77 -12.57
C LYS A 271 -12.22 -14.61 -13.19
N ALA A 272 -12.54 -14.19 -14.40
CA ALA A 272 -11.89 -13.04 -15.06
C ALA A 272 -12.24 -11.70 -14.39
N THR A 273 -13.45 -11.58 -13.83
CA THR A 273 -13.85 -10.44 -12.98
C THR A 273 -13.35 -10.58 -11.54
N ALA A 274 -12.61 -11.64 -11.21
CA ALA A 274 -11.96 -11.70 -9.92
C ALA A 274 -10.84 -10.66 -9.91
N PRO A 275 -10.65 -9.94 -8.80
CA PRO A 275 -9.36 -9.34 -8.52
C PRO A 275 -8.30 -10.42 -8.78
N ALA A 276 -7.30 -10.15 -9.62
CA ALA A 276 -6.35 -11.17 -10.06
C ALA A 276 -5.76 -11.90 -8.83
N GLY A 277 -5.70 -13.24 -8.87
CA GLY A 277 -5.17 -14.05 -7.76
C GLY A 277 -6.23 -14.64 -6.82
N LYS A 278 -6.72 -15.84 -7.16
CA LYS A 278 -7.22 -16.87 -6.23
C LYS A 278 -6.73 -18.23 -6.68
#